data_AF-G3HHP5-F1
#
_entry.id   AF-G3HHP5-F1
#
_cell.length_a   1.000
_cell.length_b   1.000
_cell.length_c   1.000
_cell.angle_alpha   90.00
_cell.angle_beta   90.00
_cell.angle_gamma   90.00
#
_symmetry.space_group_name_H-M   'P 1'
#
loop_
_entity.id
_entity.type
_entity.pdbx_description
1 polymer ?
#
loop_
_entity_poly.entity_id
_entity_poly.type
_entity_poly.pdbx_seq_one_letter_code
_entity_poly.pdbx_strand_id
1 'polypeptide(L)' 'MDKDSPDLHQDLNALKTKFQEMRKLIGTMPGIHMSPEQQQQQLHSLREQVRTKNELLQKYKSLCMFEIPKE' A
#
# COMPACT_ATOMS: atom_id res chain seq x y z
N MET A 1 44.29 26.08 4.36
CA MET A 1 43.55 26.09 5.63
C MET A 1 42.12 25.97 5.19
N ASP A 2 41.65 24.75 4.97
CA ASP A 2 40.30 24.50 4.49
C ASP A 2 39.84 23.26 5.25
N LYS A 3 39.66 23.46 6.56
CA LYS A 3 38.94 22.51 7.39
C LYS A 3 37.53 22.52 6.84
N ASP A 4 37.09 21.40 6.27
CA ASP A 4 35.69 21.13 5.97
C ASP A 4 34.82 21.80 7.03
N SER A 5 34.03 22.78 6.59
CA SER A 5 33.18 23.54 7.49
C SER A 5 32.31 22.53 8.27
N PRO A 6 32.30 22.53 9.61
CA PRO A 6 31.52 21.58 10.39
C PRO A 6 30.03 21.60 10.02
N ASP A 7 29.56 22.73 9.51
CA ASP A 7 28.23 22.95 8.93
C ASP A 7 27.98 22.07 7.70
N LEU A 8 28.94 22.00 6.77
CA LEU A 8 28.86 21.12 5.59
C LEU A 8 28.78 19.65 5.97
N HIS A 9 29.55 19.24 6.99
CA HIS A 9 29.51 17.86 7.48
C HIS A 9 28.17 17.53 8.15
N GLN A 10 27.58 18.48 8.87
CA GLN A 10 26.24 18.33 9.44
C GLN A 10 25.18 18.18 8.35
N ASP A 11 25.22 19.02 7.31
CA ASP A 11 24.30 18.95 6.18
C ASP A 11 24.40 17.63 5.41
N LEU A 12 25.63 17.15 5.16
CA LEU A 12 25.85 15.86 4.51
C LEU A 12 25.31 14.69 5.35
N ASN A 13 25.48 14.74 6.67
CA ASN A 13 24.93 13.72 7.56
C ASN A 13 23.40 13.77 7.60
N ALA A 14 22.81 14.96 7.67
CA ALA A 14 21.36 15.13 7.61
C ALA A 14 20.79 14.59 6.29
N LEU A 15 21.46 14.86 5.17
CA LEU A 15 21.09 14.35 3.86
C LEU A 15 21.18 12.82 3.80
N LYS A 16 22.27 12.23 4.31
CA LYS A 16 22.45 10.78 4.42
C LYS A 16 21.32 10.12 5.22
N THR A 17 20.95 10.70 6.36
CA THR A 17 19.85 10.21 7.20
C THR A 17 18.53 10.23 6.45
N LYS A 18 18.21 11.34 5.78
CA LYS A 18 17.00 11.45 4.95
C LYS A 18 16.92 10.36 3.88
N PHE A 19 18.02 10.08 3.18
CA PHE A 19 18.05 9.00 2.19
C PHE A 19 17.85 7.62 2.81
N GLN A 20 18.41 7.37 4.00
CA GLN A 20 18.21 6.11 4.70
C GLN A 20 16.77 5.92 5.15
N GLU A 21 16.13 6.98 5.67
CA GLU A 21 14.72 6.98 6.04
C GLU A 21 13.80 6.74 4.84
N MET A 22 14.03 7.46 3.74
CA MET A 22 13.28 7.27 2.50
C MET A 22 13.42 5.84 1.96
N ARG A 23 14.64 5.29 1.98
CA ARG A 23 14.88 3.90 1.55
C ARG A 23 14.13 2.90 2.42
N LYS A 24 14.11 3.10 3.75
CA LYS A 24 13.32 2.27 4.67
C LYS A 24 11.83 2.37 4.35
N LEU A 25 11.31 3.58 4.15
CA LEU A 25 9.91 3.82 3.80
C LEU A 25 9.51 3.11 2.51
N ILE A 26 10.30 3.27 1.45
CA ILE A 26 10.08 2.59 0.17
C ILE A 26 10.12 1.07 0.37
N GLY A 27 11.05 0.56 1.17
CA GLY A 27 11.14 -0.87 1.49
C GLY A 27 9.92 -1.44 2.21
N THR A 28 9.17 -0.60 2.94
CA THR A 28 7.91 -1.01 3.58
C THR A 28 6.69 -0.89 2.67
N MET A 29 6.83 -0.33 1.46
CA MET A 29 5.70 -0.13 0.56
C MET A 29 5.20 -1.50 0.02
N PRO A 30 3.90 -1.81 0.13
CA PRO A 30 3.37 -3.08 -0.35
C PRO A 30 3.54 -3.18 -1.87
N GLY A 31 3.90 -4.37 -2.33
CA GLY A 31 4.12 -4.63 -3.76
C GLY A 31 5.45 -4.12 -4.30
N ILE A 32 6.31 -3.42 -3.54
CA ILE A 32 7.60 -2.89 -4.04
C ILE A 32 8.55 -3.98 -4.56
N HIS A 33 8.36 -5.22 -4.10
CA HIS A 33 9.11 -6.41 -4.51
C HIS A 33 8.51 -7.13 -5.73
N MET A 34 7.36 -6.68 -6.22
CA MET A 34 6.61 -7.32 -7.31
C MET A 34 6.86 -6.59 -8.64
N SER A 35 6.82 -7.32 -9.75
CA SER A 35 6.84 -6.69 -11.07
C SER A 35 5.53 -5.93 -11.33
N PRO A 36 5.53 -4.91 -12.21
CA PRO A 36 4.31 -4.20 -12.58
C PRO A 36 3.18 -5.13 -13.06
N GLU A 37 3.52 -6.17 -13.80
CA GLU A 37 2.56 -7.16 -14.32
C GLU A 37 1.94 -7.99 -13.18
N GLN A 38 2.75 -8.40 -12.20
CA GLN A 38 2.26 -9.13 -11.03
C GLN A 38 1.33 -8.25 -10.18
N GLN A 39 1.67 -6.97 -9.98
CA GLN A 39 0.80 -6.03 -9.28
C GLN A 39 -0.54 -5.84 -10.01
N GLN A 40 -0.50 -5.69 -11.34
CA GLN A 40 -1.71 -5.57 -12.16
C GLN A 40 -2.58 -6.82 -12.09
N GLN A 41 -1.99 -8.01 -12.15
CA GLN A 41 -2.72 -9.27 -12.03
C GLN A 41 -3.40 -9.41 -10.65
N GLN A 42 -2.69 -9.07 -9.57
CA GLN A 42 -3.25 -9.08 -8.22
C GLN A 42 -4.40 -8.07 -8.10
N LEU A 43 -4.24 -6.86 -8.63
CA LEU A 43 -5.29 -5.84 -8.64
C LEU A 43 -6.54 -6.30 -9.41
N HIS A 44 -6.35 -6.93 -10.58
CA HIS A 44 -7.44 -7.51 -11.35
C HIS A 44 -8.18 -8.59 -10.55
N SER A 45 -7.46 -9.52 -9.92
CA SER A 45 -8.06 -10.57 -9.08
C SER A 45 -8.88 -9.98 -7.93
N LEU A 46 -8.35 -8.97 -7.24
CA LEU A 46 -9.06 -8.32 -6.14
C LEU A 46 -10.35 -7.63 -6.61
N ARG A 47 -10.32 -6.98 -7.78
CA ARG A 47 -11.51 -6.36 -8.38
C ARG A 47 -12.59 -7.39 -8.70
N GLU A 48 -12.21 -8.51 -9.31
CA GLU A 48 -13.15 -9.60 -9.62
C GLU A 48 -13.73 -10.23 -8.35
N GLN A 49 -12.93 -10.38 -7.29
CA GLN A 49 -13.42 -10.85 -5.99
C GLN A 49 -14.45 -9.89 -5.39
N VAL A 50 -14.18 -8.58 -5.40
CA VAL A 50 -15.13 -7.57 -4.89
C VAL A 50 -16.42 -7.60 -5.70
N ARG A 51 -16.32 -7.66 -7.03
CA ARG A 51 -17.48 -7.80 -7.92
C ARG A 51 -18.31 -9.03 -7.56
N THR A 52 -17.69 -10.20 -7.50
CA THR A 52 -18.36 -11.48 -7.21
C THR A 52 -19.02 -11.46 -5.83
N LYS A 53 -18.32 -10.95 -4.81
CA LYS A 53 -18.86 -10.83 -3.44
C LYS A 53 -20.05 -9.87 -3.39
N ASN A 54 -20.01 -8.76 -4.13
CA ASN A 54 -21.12 -7.82 -4.22
C ASN A 54 -22.32 -8.43 -4.94
N GLU A 55 -22.12 -9.13 -6.05
CA GLU A 55 -23.19 -9.84 -6.76
C GLU A 55 -23.85 -10.89 -5.86
N LEU A 56 -23.04 -11.66 -5.12
CA LEU A 56 -23.54 -12.65 -4.16
C LEU A 56 -24.34 -11.98 -3.04
N LEU A 57 -23.82 -10.91 -2.45
CA LEU A 57 -24.52 -10.15 -1.42
C LEU A 57 -25.85 -9.59 -1.93
N GLN A 58 -25.90 -9.06 -3.15
CA GLN A 58 -27.13 -8.57 -3.77
C GLN A 58 -28.13 -9.71 -3.97
N LYS A 59 -27.69 -10.87 -4.47
CA LYS A 59 -28.55 -12.06 -4.59
C LYS A 59 -29.15 -12.45 -3.24
N TYR A 60 -28.35 -12.49 -2.18
CA TYR A 60 -28.84 -12.78 -0.83
C TYR A 60 -29.84 -11.74 -0.32
N LYS A 61 -29.61 -10.45 -0.58
CA LYS A 61 -30.56 -9.37 -0.23
C LYS A 61 -31.88 -9.49 -0.99
N SER A 62 -31.83 -9.80 -2.29
CA SER A 62 -33.02 -9.93 -3.13
C SER A 62 -33.83 -11.20 -2.84
N LEU A 63 -33.23 -12.24 -2.26
CA LEU A 63 -33.90 -13.52 -2.03
C LEU A 63 -34.91 -13.51 -0.87
N CYS A 64 -35.09 -12.40 -0.15
CA CYS A 64 -36.09 -12.23 0.93
C CYS A 64 -36.22 -13.44 1.88
N MET A 65 -35.09 -14.04 2.28
CA MET A 65 -35.01 -14.96 3.43
C MET A 65 -34.11 -14.41 4.56
N PHE A 66 -33.61 -13.19 4.41
CA PHE A 66 -32.88 -12.44 5.44
C PHE A 66 -33.79 -11.36 6.02
N GLU A 67 -34.96 -11.76 6.56
CA GLU A 67 -35.53 -10.95 7.63
C GLU A 67 -34.59 -11.09 8.82
N ILE A 68 -33.72 -10.08 9.01
CA ILE A 68 -32.98 -9.93 10.27
C ILE A 68 -34.08 -9.81 11.34
N PRO A 69 -34.17 -10.74 12.32
CA PRO A 69 -35.10 -10.58 13.42
C PRO A 69 -34.81 -9.21 14.04
N LYS A 70 -35.79 -8.31 14.02
CA LYS A 70 -35.67 -7.03 14.69
C LYS A 70 -35.78 -7.31 16.20
N GLU A 71 -34.65 -7.24 16.89
CA GLU A 71 -34.59 -6.94 18.33
C GLU A 71 -34.39 -5.42 18.51
#